data_AF-A0A947MWZ8-F1
#
_entry.id   AF-A0A947MWZ8-F1
#
_cell.length_a   1.000
_cell.length_b   1.000
_cell.length_c   1.000
_cell.angle_alpha   90.00
_cell.angle_beta   90.00
_cell.angle_gamma   90.00
#
_symmetry.space_group_name_H-M   'P 1'
#
loop_
_entity.id
_entity.type
_entity.pdbx_description
1 polymer ?
#
loop_
_entity_poly.entity_id
_entity_poly.type
_entity_poly.pdbx_seq_one_letter_code
_entity_poly.pdbx_strand_id
1 'polypeptide(L)'
;MDSSATTHSNTTNATVKTQEVTSAVKKKGLTIERWFTTPGSDPLEEVTYEKRRSCIKNPDGSVVFEMDGAEIPADWSQVATDIMVSKYFRKAEVPQTDEKGQVMKDETGNTITGPEKSVKQVVKRLSKCWRYWGEKYDYFETAQDAQAFQDELSYMLVHQMAAPNSPQWFNTGLNQEYGITGPPQGHYFCDPAAGGKVTKSKDAYTHPQPHACFIQSVDDDMVNPGGIMDLWVREARLFKYGSGTGTNFSKIRGNGEPLSGGGMSSGLMSFLKIGDRAAGAIKSGGTTRRAAKMVCLNLDHPDIEQFIDWKANEEKKVAAMADCGYSTDFN
;
A
#
# COMPACT_ATOMS: atom_id res chain seq x y z
N MET A 1 77.48 -11.69 11.97
CA MET A 1 76.80 -10.54 12.60
C MET A 1 75.33 -10.80 12.44
N ASP A 2 74.82 -11.49 13.44
CA ASP A 2 73.50 -12.11 13.51
C ASP A 2 73.00 -11.75 14.91
N SER A 3 71.82 -11.15 15.00
CA SER A 3 70.88 -11.28 16.13
C SER A 3 69.78 -10.22 16.02
N SER A 4 68.55 -10.68 15.90
CA SER A 4 67.52 -10.45 16.93
C SER A 4 66.20 -11.03 16.44
N ALA A 5 66.00 -12.31 16.78
CA ALA A 5 64.68 -12.92 16.82
C ALA A 5 64.02 -12.53 18.14
N THR A 6 62.73 -12.19 18.11
CA THR A 6 61.89 -12.16 19.30
C THR A 6 60.59 -12.89 18.99
N THR A 7 60.59 -14.18 19.30
CA THR A 7 59.41 -15.02 19.46
C THR A 7 58.93 -14.89 20.91
N HIS A 8 57.65 -14.59 21.10
CA HIS A 8 57.00 -14.78 22.40
C HIS A 8 55.90 -15.83 22.29
N SER A 9 56.19 -16.97 22.92
CA SER A 9 55.24 -17.96 23.39
C SER A 9 54.69 -17.53 24.75
N ASN A 10 53.40 -17.77 25.01
CA ASN A 10 52.98 -18.77 25.99
C ASN A 10 51.48 -18.71 26.26
N THR A 11 50.88 -19.87 26.06
CA THR A 11 49.53 -20.29 26.39
C THR A 11 49.42 -20.51 27.91
N THR A 12 48.39 -19.95 28.54
CA THR A 12 47.87 -20.45 29.83
C THR A 12 46.37 -20.57 29.75
N ASN A 13 45.91 -21.82 29.71
CA ASN A 13 44.51 -22.22 29.82
C ASN A 13 44.02 -22.00 31.25
N ALA A 14 42.97 -21.19 31.41
CA ALA A 14 42.12 -21.21 32.58
C ALA A 14 40.66 -21.34 32.12
N THR A 15 40.12 -22.54 32.27
CA THR A 15 38.76 -22.92 31.90
C THR A 15 37.77 -22.26 32.87
N VAL A 16 37.19 -21.13 32.49
CA VAL A 16 36.02 -20.57 33.16
C VAL A 16 34.78 -21.20 32.53
N LYS A 17 34.14 -22.12 33.24
CA LYS A 17 32.80 -22.61 32.90
C LYS A 17 31.80 -21.50 33.23
N THR A 18 31.42 -20.71 32.24
CA THR A 18 30.26 -19.83 32.33
C THR A 18 29.00 -20.69 32.18
N GLN A 19 28.30 -20.93 33.28
CA GLN A 19 26.92 -21.40 33.22
C GLN A 19 26.07 -20.26 32.65
N GLU A 20 25.70 -20.35 31.38
CA GLU A 20 24.63 -19.52 30.83
C GLU A 20 23.30 -19.93 31.47
N VAL A 21 22.90 -19.19 32.49
CA VAL A 21 21.50 -19.15 32.94
C VAL A 21 20.77 -18.25 31.96
N THR A 22 20.26 -18.81 30.86
CA THR A 22 19.32 -18.10 30.00
C THR A 22 17.95 -18.09 30.67
N SER A 23 17.73 -17.19 31.63
CA SER A 23 16.38 -16.82 32.02
C SER A 23 15.78 -16.04 30.85
N ALA A 24 14.92 -16.69 30.06
CA ALA A 24 14.14 -16.02 29.04
C ALA A 24 13.29 -14.93 29.72
N VAL A 25 13.67 -13.67 29.54
CA VAL A 25 12.83 -12.53 29.93
C VAL A 25 11.57 -12.65 29.09
N LYS A 26 10.45 -13.06 29.71
CA LYS A 26 9.12 -12.98 29.10
C LYS A 26 8.94 -11.51 28.72
N LYS A 27 8.94 -11.20 27.42
CA LYS A 27 8.50 -9.89 26.95
C LYS A 27 7.06 -9.71 27.40
N LYS A 28 6.83 -8.72 28.25
CA LYS A 28 5.49 -8.26 28.60
C LYS A 28 4.88 -7.64 27.33
N GLY A 29 3.70 -8.09 26.95
CA GLY A 29 2.96 -7.56 25.81
C GLY A 29 2.50 -6.12 26.06
N LEU A 30 1.92 -5.51 25.03
CA LEU A 30 1.35 -4.17 25.11
C LEU A 30 0.07 -4.19 25.96
N THR A 31 0.02 -3.30 26.95
CA THR A 31 -1.21 -2.95 27.67
C THR A 31 -1.84 -1.73 27.01
N ILE A 32 -3.15 -1.74 26.81
CA ILE A 32 -3.87 -0.69 26.08
C ILE A 32 -4.87 -0.02 27.00
N GLU A 33 -4.62 1.25 27.33
CA GLU A 33 -5.54 2.09 28.08
C GLU A 33 -6.68 2.57 27.18
N ARG A 34 -7.90 2.57 27.72
CA ARG A 34 -9.09 3.09 27.02
C ARG A 34 -9.29 4.55 27.38
N TRP A 35 -9.39 5.40 26.36
CA TRP A 35 -9.57 6.84 26.51
C TRP A 35 -10.96 7.28 26.02
N PHE A 36 -11.46 6.64 24.96
CA PHE A 36 -12.72 7.02 24.33
C PHE A 36 -13.81 5.97 24.47
N THR A 37 -13.45 4.72 24.79
CA THR A 37 -14.36 3.59 24.72
C THR A 37 -14.62 2.93 26.07
N THR A 38 -15.78 2.29 26.21
CA THR A 38 -16.15 1.53 27.41
C THR A 38 -16.02 0.02 27.16
N PRO A 39 -15.44 -0.77 28.08
CA PRO A 39 -15.40 -2.23 27.93
C PRO A 39 -16.79 -2.82 27.71
N GLY A 40 -16.94 -3.62 26.65
CA GLY A 40 -18.18 -4.35 26.33
C GLY A 40 -19.17 -3.59 25.45
N SER A 41 -18.92 -2.31 25.12
CA SER A 41 -19.67 -1.60 24.08
C SER A 41 -18.97 -1.68 22.73
N ASP A 42 -19.74 -1.62 21.63
CA ASP A 42 -19.19 -1.48 20.27
C ASP A 42 -19.23 0.01 19.89
N PRO A 43 -18.08 0.69 19.75
CA PRO A 43 -18.03 2.11 19.40
C PRO A 43 -18.74 2.45 18.10
N LEU A 44 -18.86 1.49 17.17
CA LEU A 44 -19.55 1.70 15.90
C LEU A 44 -21.08 1.75 16.05
N GLU A 45 -21.63 1.18 17.13
CA GLU A 45 -23.06 1.20 17.43
C GLU A 45 -23.48 2.40 18.31
N GLU A 46 -22.51 3.12 18.90
CA GLU A 46 -22.76 4.35 19.66
C GLU A 46 -22.94 5.59 18.77
N VAL A 47 -22.58 5.48 17.49
CA VAL A 47 -22.68 6.56 16.50
C VAL A 47 -24.05 6.56 15.83
N THR A 48 -24.60 7.75 15.58
CA THR A 48 -25.82 7.91 14.77
C THR A 48 -25.47 7.93 13.28
N TYR A 49 -26.16 7.10 12.48
CA TYR A 49 -25.94 7.01 11.04
C TYR A 49 -27.15 7.45 10.23
N GLU A 50 -26.88 7.94 9.03
CA GLU A 50 -27.86 8.31 8.03
C GLU A 50 -27.62 7.57 6.72
N LYS A 51 -28.70 7.30 5.99
CA LYS A 51 -28.64 6.78 4.63
C LYS A 51 -28.47 7.94 3.65
N ARG A 52 -27.36 7.98 2.94
CA ARG A 52 -27.03 9.03 1.97
C ARG A 52 -26.79 8.49 0.58
N ARG A 53 -27.09 9.31 -0.41
CA ARG A 53 -26.72 9.09 -1.82
C ARG A 53 -25.35 9.68 -2.07
N SER A 54 -24.50 8.93 -2.77
CA SER A 54 -23.24 9.40 -3.33
C SER A 54 -23.35 9.34 -4.85
N CYS A 55 -23.20 10.47 -5.52
CA CYS A 55 -23.27 10.56 -6.99
C CYS A 55 -22.11 11.41 -7.52
N ILE A 56 -21.24 10.79 -8.33
CA ILE A 56 -20.16 11.49 -9.02
C ILE A 56 -20.56 11.66 -10.47
N LYS A 57 -20.48 12.89 -10.96
CA LYS A 57 -20.78 13.26 -12.35
C LYS A 57 -19.55 13.82 -13.05
N ASN A 58 -19.50 13.63 -14.36
CA ASN A 58 -18.56 14.30 -15.26
C ASN A 58 -18.99 15.76 -15.48
N PRO A 59 -18.10 16.62 -16.03
CA PRO A 59 -18.44 17.99 -16.41
C PRO A 59 -19.61 18.10 -17.40
N ASP A 60 -19.81 17.07 -18.24
CA ASP A 60 -20.93 16.97 -19.17
C ASP A 60 -22.26 16.54 -18.51
N GLY A 61 -22.26 16.29 -17.20
CA GLY A 61 -23.42 15.88 -16.41
C GLY A 61 -23.68 14.36 -16.39
N SER A 62 -22.93 13.55 -17.15
CA SER A 62 -23.05 12.09 -17.13
C SER A 62 -22.61 11.50 -15.79
N VAL A 63 -23.29 10.45 -15.33
CA VAL A 63 -23.01 9.81 -14.04
C VAL A 63 -21.85 8.83 -14.19
N VAL A 64 -20.78 9.07 -13.42
CA VAL A 64 -19.58 8.21 -13.36
C VAL A 64 -19.78 7.09 -12.35
N PHE A 65 -20.38 7.42 -11.21
CA PHE A 65 -20.60 6.48 -10.12
C PHE A 65 -21.78 6.94 -9.29
N GLU A 66 -22.64 5.99 -8.89
CA GLU A 66 -23.77 6.24 -8.03
C GLU A 66 -23.96 5.10 -7.05
N MET A 67 -24.26 5.44 -5.80
CA MET A 67 -24.74 4.51 -4.79
C MET A 67 -25.75 5.22 -3.91
N ASP A 68 -26.94 4.64 -3.82
CA ASP A 68 -28.00 5.06 -2.91
C ASP A 68 -27.96 4.28 -1.60
N GLY A 69 -28.35 4.96 -0.52
CA GLY A 69 -28.57 4.34 0.77
C GLY A 69 -27.28 3.90 1.49
N ALA A 70 -26.13 4.53 1.18
CA ALA A 70 -24.90 4.30 1.91
C ALA A 70 -25.06 4.79 3.37
N GLU A 71 -24.75 3.95 4.34
CA GLU A 71 -24.84 4.26 5.76
C GLU A 71 -23.57 4.97 6.23
N ILE A 72 -23.70 6.25 6.58
CA ILE A 72 -22.61 7.16 6.94
C ILE A 72 -22.92 7.81 8.30
N PRO A 73 -21.91 8.07 9.16
CA PRO A 73 -22.13 8.86 10.37
C PRO A 73 -22.79 10.21 10.06
N ALA A 74 -23.79 10.60 10.84
CA ALA A 74 -24.56 11.82 10.63
C ALA A 74 -23.68 13.09 10.61
N ASP A 75 -22.62 13.11 11.41
CA ASP A 75 -21.72 14.26 11.53
C ASP A 75 -20.73 14.41 10.36
N TRP A 76 -20.62 13.41 9.47
CA TRP A 76 -19.73 13.53 8.31
C TRP A 76 -20.32 14.51 7.28
N SER A 77 -19.47 15.22 6.54
CA SER A 77 -19.93 16.06 5.43
C SER A 77 -20.32 15.22 4.21
N GLN A 78 -21.15 15.77 3.31
CA GLN A 78 -21.46 15.13 2.03
C GLN A 78 -20.18 14.86 1.20
N VAL A 79 -19.19 15.75 1.25
CA VAL A 79 -17.91 15.53 0.56
C VAL A 79 -17.18 14.30 1.13
N ALA A 80 -17.19 14.11 2.45
CA ALA A 80 -16.63 12.92 3.08
C ALA A 80 -17.42 11.66 2.69
N THR A 81 -18.75 11.74 2.62
CA THR A 81 -19.61 10.68 2.07
C THR A 81 -19.18 10.30 0.65
N ASP A 82 -19.10 11.27 -0.26
CA ASP A 82 -18.78 11.00 -1.66
C ASP A 82 -17.38 10.40 -1.83
N ILE A 83 -16.39 10.88 -1.07
CA ILE A 83 -15.02 10.32 -1.09
C ILE A 83 -15.02 8.89 -0.54
N MET A 84 -15.64 8.66 0.62
CA MET A 84 -15.68 7.35 1.26
C MET A 84 -16.34 6.32 0.36
N VAL A 85 -17.53 6.64 -0.12
CA VAL A 85 -18.31 5.72 -0.95
C VAL A 85 -17.62 5.51 -2.29
N SER A 86 -17.12 6.55 -2.95
CA SER A 86 -16.53 6.38 -4.29
C SER A 86 -15.14 5.72 -4.27
N LYS A 87 -14.30 6.01 -3.28
CA LYS A 87 -12.89 5.59 -3.24
C LYS A 87 -12.61 4.42 -2.31
N TYR A 88 -13.25 4.36 -1.14
CA TYR A 88 -12.83 3.47 -0.06
C TYR A 88 -13.76 2.28 0.17
N PHE A 89 -15.04 2.40 -0.20
CA PHE A 89 -15.92 1.23 -0.24
C PHE A 89 -15.44 0.24 -1.30
N ARG A 90 -15.22 -1.00 -0.88
CA ARG A 90 -15.01 -2.15 -1.75
C ARG A 90 -16.27 -2.31 -2.61
N LYS A 91 -16.07 -2.51 -3.91
CA LYS A 91 -17.15 -2.46 -4.90
C LYS A 91 -17.81 -3.80 -5.21
N ALA A 92 -17.16 -4.90 -4.87
CA ALA A 92 -17.62 -6.25 -5.20
C ALA A 92 -17.03 -7.28 -4.23
N GLU A 93 -17.59 -8.49 -4.29
CA GLU A 93 -17.13 -9.69 -3.56
C GLU A 93 -17.33 -9.63 -2.04
N VAL A 94 -17.98 -8.59 -1.52
CA VAL A 94 -18.34 -8.51 -0.10
C VAL A 94 -19.62 -9.31 0.13
N PRO A 95 -19.64 -10.32 1.01
CA PRO A 95 -20.85 -11.06 1.34
C PRO A 95 -21.97 -10.13 1.79
N GLN A 96 -23.15 -10.28 1.19
CA GLN A 96 -24.32 -9.49 1.54
C GLN A 96 -25.09 -10.17 2.66
N THR A 97 -25.66 -9.38 3.56
CA THR A 97 -26.44 -9.86 4.70
C THR A 97 -27.89 -9.38 4.63
N ASP A 98 -28.80 -10.18 5.18
CA ASP A 98 -30.19 -9.77 5.40
C ASP A 98 -30.32 -8.78 6.58
N GLU A 99 -31.55 -8.36 6.88
CA GLU A 99 -31.86 -7.45 7.99
C GLU A 99 -31.48 -8.00 9.38
N LYS A 100 -31.27 -9.32 9.49
CA LYS A 100 -30.86 -10.01 10.71
C LYS A 100 -29.34 -10.24 10.76
N GLY A 101 -28.60 -9.74 9.76
CA GLY A 101 -27.14 -9.91 9.66
C GLY A 101 -26.71 -11.29 9.17
N GLN A 102 -27.62 -12.13 8.65
CA GLN A 102 -27.28 -13.44 8.11
C GLN A 102 -26.84 -13.33 6.66
N VAL A 103 -25.77 -14.04 6.29
CA VAL A 103 -25.25 -14.05 4.92
C VAL A 103 -26.30 -14.62 3.96
N MET A 104 -26.64 -13.81 2.96
CA MET A 104 -27.62 -14.17 1.95
C MET A 104 -27.04 -15.18 0.97
N LYS A 105 -27.87 -16.14 0.54
CA LYS A 105 -27.53 -17.14 -0.47
C LYS A 105 -28.50 -17.07 -1.65
N ASP A 106 -27.99 -17.37 -2.84
CA ASP A 106 -28.80 -17.51 -4.04
C ASP A 106 -29.54 -18.86 -4.06
N GLU A 107 -30.37 -19.07 -5.09
CA GLU A 107 -31.17 -20.29 -5.28
C GLU A 107 -30.31 -21.56 -5.38
N THR A 108 -29.03 -21.42 -5.75
CA THR A 108 -28.07 -22.53 -5.86
C THR A 108 -27.26 -22.75 -4.57
N GLY A 109 -27.48 -21.93 -3.54
CA GLY A 109 -26.80 -22.01 -2.25
C GLY A 109 -25.46 -21.27 -2.18
N ASN A 110 -25.08 -20.52 -3.22
CA ASN A 110 -23.87 -19.70 -3.21
C ASN A 110 -24.10 -18.38 -2.49
N THR A 111 -23.05 -17.86 -1.84
CA THR A 111 -23.11 -16.56 -1.15
C THR A 111 -23.34 -15.41 -2.14
N ILE A 112 -24.36 -14.60 -1.88
CA ILE A 112 -24.60 -13.37 -2.63
C ILE A 112 -23.55 -12.35 -2.21
N THR A 113 -22.87 -11.75 -3.19
CA THR A 113 -21.84 -10.72 -2.95
C THR A 113 -22.18 -9.40 -3.62
N GLY A 114 -21.54 -8.33 -3.15
CA GLY A 114 -21.78 -6.97 -3.62
C GLY A 114 -20.75 -5.98 -3.06
N PRO A 115 -21.06 -4.67 -3.08
CA PRO A 115 -20.19 -3.66 -2.49
C PRO A 115 -20.36 -3.57 -0.96
N GLU A 116 -19.40 -2.92 -0.29
CA GLU A 116 -19.64 -2.30 1.01
C GLU A 116 -20.71 -1.21 0.87
N LYS A 117 -21.56 -1.08 1.89
CA LYS A 117 -22.69 -0.16 1.95
C LYS A 117 -22.69 0.72 3.21
N SER A 118 -21.73 0.52 4.12
CA SER A 118 -21.67 1.23 5.39
C SER A 118 -20.23 1.55 5.79
N VAL A 119 -20.01 2.73 6.37
CA VAL A 119 -18.74 3.08 7.04
C VAL A 119 -18.41 2.08 8.14
N LYS A 120 -19.42 1.50 8.81
CA LYS A 120 -19.22 0.45 9.81
C LYS A 120 -18.42 -0.71 9.25
N GLN A 121 -18.76 -1.16 8.03
CA GLN A 121 -18.08 -2.29 7.38
C GLN A 121 -16.60 -1.98 7.13
N VAL A 122 -16.31 -0.79 6.60
CA VAL A 122 -14.95 -0.34 6.31
C VAL A 122 -14.13 -0.25 7.59
N VAL A 123 -14.61 0.48 8.60
CA VAL A 123 -13.89 0.68 9.86
C VAL A 123 -13.67 -0.66 10.57
N LYS A 124 -14.70 -1.51 10.61
CA LYS A 124 -14.64 -2.84 11.21
C LYS A 124 -13.61 -3.75 10.56
N ARG A 125 -13.54 -3.82 9.22
CA ARG A 125 -12.52 -4.66 8.57
C ARG A 125 -11.10 -4.16 8.81
N LEU A 126 -10.90 -2.84 8.95
CA LEU A 126 -9.59 -2.27 9.24
C LEU A 126 -9.17 -2.59 10.68
N SER A 127 -9.99 -2.19 11.65
CA SER A 127 -9.67 -2.32 13.07
C SER A 127 -9.53 -3.78 13.51
N LYS A 128 -10.44 -4.66 13.06
CA LYS A 128 -10.33 -6.10 13.32
C LYS A 128 -9.11 -6.73 12.70
N CYS A 129 -8.75 -6.35 11.46
CA CYS A 129 -7.60 -6.92 10.80
C CYS A 129 -6.31 -6.56 11.54
N TRP A 130 -6.17 -5.31 11.99
CA TRP A 130 -5.02 -4.90 12.79
C TRP A 130 -4.98 -5.60 14.15
N ARG A 131 -6.13 -5.76 14.82
CA ARG A 131 -6.22 -6.56 16.05
C ARG A 131 -5.77 -8.00 15.80
N TYR A 132 -6.33 -8.65 14.78
CA TYR A 132 -6.01 -10.02 14.40
C TYR A 132 -4.51 -10.23 14.20
N TRP A 133 -3.83 -9.31 13.49
CA TRP A 133 -2.39 -9.40 13.30
C TRP A 133 -1.60 -9.18 14.59
N GLY A 134 -2.04 -8.25 15.44
CA GLY A 134 -1.43 -8.05 16.76
C GLY A 134 -1.58 -9.27 17.66
N GLU A 135 -2.75 -9.92 17.67
CA GLU A 135 -2.99 -11.18 18.39
C GLU A 135 -2.12 -12.32 17.83
N LYS A 136 -2.09 -12.48 16.51
CA LYS A 136 -1.33 -13.54 15.82
C LYS A 136 0.18 -13.47 16.06
N TYR A 137 0.71 -12.28 16.35
CA TYR A 137 2.13 -12.07 16.60
C TYR A 137 2.45 -11.70 18.05
N ASP A 138 1.53 -12.00 18.99
CA ASP A 138 1.72 -11.85 20.43
C ASP A 138 2.07 -10.41 20.87
N TYR A 139 1.44 -9.41 20.26
CA TYR A 139 1.71 -7.99 20.57
C TYR A 139 1.06 -7.56 21.89
N PHE A 140 -0.07 -8.15 22.26
CA PHE A 140 -0.87 -7.70 23.41
C PHE A 140 -0.59 -8.54 24.66
N GLU A 141 -0.63 -7.91 25.84
CA GLU A 141 -0.48 -8.61 27.12
C GLU A 141 -1.71 -9.48 27.42
N THR A 142 -2.91 -8.97 27.14
CA THR A 142 -4.18 -9.67 27.36
C THR A 142 -5.13 -9.56 26.18
N ALA A 143 -6.14 -10.43 26.13
CA ALA A 143 -7.23 -10.34 25.16
C ALA A 143 -8.04 -9.03 25.32
N GLN A 144 -8.11 -8.51 26.55
CA GLN A 144 -8.76 -7.23 26.84
C GLN A 144 -7.98 -6.07 26.23
N ASP A 145 -6.65 -6.12 26.21
CA ASP A 145 -5.80 -5.13 25.54
C ASP A 145 -6.01 -5.16 24.02
N ALA A 146 -6.09 -6.36 23.43
CA ALA A 146 -6.39 -6.51 22.01
C ALA A 146 -7.78 -5.94 21.64
N GLN A 147 -8.79 -6.20 22.48
CA GLN A 147 -10.13 -5.64 22.29
C GLN A 147 -10.13 -4.12 22.46
N ALA A 148 -9.46 -3.58 23.48
CA ALA A 148 -9.31 -2.14 23.69
C ALA A 148 -8.65 -1.46 22.49
N PHE A 149 -7.61 -2.07 21.92
CA PHE A 149 -6.95 -1.58 20.71
C PHE A 149 -7.90 -1.45 19.52
N GLN A 150 -8.73 -2.47 19.28
CA GLN A 150 -9.73 -2.41 18.19
C GLN A 150 -10.78 -1.33 18.46
N ASP A 151 -11.29 -1.26 19.68
CA ASP A 151 -12.38 -0.35 20.04
C ASP A 151 -11.93 1.12 19.90
N GLU A 152 -10.79 1.47 20.50
CA GLU A 152 -10.21 2.82 20.42
C GLU A 152 -9.92 3.23 18.96
N LEU A 153 -9.40 2.31 18.14
CA LEU A 153 -9.20 2.58 16.72
C LEU A 153 -10.51 2.76 15.96
N SER A 154 -11.53 1.97 16.28
CA SER A 154 -12.83 2.07 15.61
C SER A 154 -13.50 3.40 15.94
N TYR A 155 -13.43 3.82 17.21
CA TYR A 155 -13.86 5.14 17.66
C TYR A 155 -13.10 6.27 16.92
N MET A 156 -11.77 6.25 16.95
CA MET A 156 -10.96 7.31 16.34
C MET A 156 -11.20 7.42 14.82
N LEU A 157 -11.43 6.30 14.13
CA LEU A 157 -11.71 6.29 12.69
C LEU A 157 -13.10 6.86 12.38
N VAL A 158 -14.15 6.45 13.11
CA VAL A 158 -15.51 6.92 12.83
C VAL A 158 -15.71 8.39 13.21
N HIS A 159 -15.00 8.87 14.24
CA HIS A 159 -14.97 10.27 14.65
C HIS A 159 -13.91 11.11 13.93
N GLN A 160 -13.25 10.57 12.91
CA GLN A 160 -12.23 11.27 12.08
C GLN A 160 -11.06 11.88 12.89
N MET A 161 -10.72 11.31 14.05
CA MET A 161 -9.60 11.72 14.89
C MET A 161 -8.25 11.25 14.35
N ALA A 162 -8.26 10.12 13.63
CA ALA A 162 -7.11 9.57 12.96
C ALA A 162 -7.54 8.91 11.64
N ALA A 163 -6.63 8.87 10.67
CA ALA A 163 -6.84 8.15 9.41
C ALA A 163 -5.53 7.54 8.92
N PRO A 164 -5.51 6.25 8.55
CA PRO A 164 -4.33 5.66 7.92
C PRO A 164 -4.18 6.13 6.47
N ASN A 165 -3.02 5.83 5.88
CA ASN A 165 -2.78 6.09 4.46
C ASN A 165 -3.75 5.30 3.56
N SER A 166 -4.04 5.80 2.35
CA SER A 166 -5.11 5.28 1.49
C SER A 166 -5.03 3.78 1.15
N PRO A 167 -3.86 3.17 0.88
CA PRO A 167 -3.77 1.71 0.68
C PRO A 167 -4.29 0.85 1.84
N GLN A 168 -4.26 1.34 3.07
CA GLN A 168 -4.90 0.64 4.20
C GLN A 168 -6.40 0.55 3.95
N TRP A 169 -7.04 1.67 3.64
CA TRP A 169 -8.47 1.71 3.32
C TRP A 169 -8.83 0.80 2.14
N PHE A 170 -7.96 0.64 1.13
CA PHE A 170 -8.28 -0.20 -0.04
C PHE A 170 -8.16 -1.70 0.26
N ASN A 171 -7.11 -2.12 0.96
CA ASN A 171 -6.66 -3.52 0.93
C ASN A 171 -6.75 -4.24 2.28
N THR A 172 -6.72 -3.52 3.39
CA THR A 172 -6.64 -4.12 4.73
C THR A 172 -7.97 -4.77 5.10
N GLY A 173 -7.92 -5.98 5.63
CA GLY A 173 -9.09 -6.72 6.12
C GLY A 173 -9.97 -7.38 5.06
N LEU A 174 -9.69 -7.23 3.77
CA LEU A 174 -10.51 -7.86 2.71
C LEU A 174 -10.56 -9.39 2.84
N ASN A 175 -9.41 -10.03 3.10
CA ASN A 175 -9.37 -11.47 3.32
C ASN A 175 -9.92 -11.84 4.71
N GLN A 176 -9.46 -11.16 5.76
CA GLN A 176 -9.78 -11.55 7.14
C GLN A 176 -11.27 -11.36 7.47
N GLU A 177 -11.91 -10.28 7.01
CA GLU A 177 -13.32 -10.01 7.33
C GLU A 177 -14.27 -10.60 6.28
N TYR A 178 -13.88 -10.64 5.00
CA TYR A 178 -14.78 -11.06 3.90
C TYR A 178 -14.39 -12.37 3.21
N GLY A 179 -13.24 -12.97 3.55
CA GLY A 179 -12.73 -14.16 2.88
C GLY A 179 -12.26 -13.91 1.44
N ILE A 180 -12.14 -12.65 1.02
CA ILE A 180 -11.73 -12.32 -0.35
C ILE A 180 -10.28 -12.75 -0.57
N THR A 181 -10.06 -13.50 -1.64
CA THR A 181 -8.74 -13.96 -2.10
C THR A 181 -8.55 -13.55 -3.56
N GLY A 182 -7.46 -13.97 -4.17
CA GLY A 182 -7.24 -13.75 -5.60
C GLY A 182 -5.95 -14.39 -6.07
N PRO A 183 -5.75 -14.54 -7.38
CA PRO A 183 -4.53 -15.14 -7.89
C PRO A 183 -3.30 -14.31 -7.46
N PRO A 184 -2.14 -14.95 -7.19
CA PRO A 184 -0.94 -14.25 -6.76
C PRO A 184 -0.54 -13.16 -7.76
N GLN A 185 -0.37 -11.93 -7.27
CA GLN A 185 -0.04 -10.75 -8.09
C GLN A 185 1.45 -10.38 -8.03
N GLY A 186 2.24 -11.12 -7.24
CA GLY A 186 3.68 -10.94 -7.16
C GLY A 186 4.16 -9.82 -6.24
N HIS A 187 3.33 -9.40 -5.29
CA HIS A 187 3.79 -8.58 -4.17
C HIS A 187 4.44 -9.43 -3.07
N TYR A 188 5.16 -8.75 -2.19
CA TYR A 188 5.95 -9.36 -1.13
C TYR A 188 5.52 -8.83 0.24
N PHE A 189 5.80 -9.61 1.28
CA PHE A 189 5.62 -9.22 2.67
C PHE A 189 6.82 -9.68 3.49
N CYS A 190 7.08 -9.02 4.62
CA CYS A 190 8.08 -9.48 5.58
C CYS A 190 7.43 -10.58 6.43
N ASP A 191 7.93 -11.81 6.31
CA ASP A 191 7.36 -12.98 6.99
C ASP A 191 7.98 -13.16 8.39
N PRO A 192 7.24 -12.91 9.49
CA PRO A 192 7.78 -13.06 10.83
C PRO A 192 8.13 -14.52 11.16
N ALA A 193 7.41 -15.49 10.60
CA ALA A 193 7.69 -16.91 10.81
C ALA A 193 9.01 -17.35 10.14
N ALA A 194 9.41 -16.66 9.07
CA ALA A 194 10.69 -16.87 8.41
C ALA A 194 11.82 -15.95 8.95
N GLY A 195 11.66 -15.40 10.16
CA GLY A 195 12.63 -14.49 10.76
C GLY A 195 12.67 -13.10 10.12
N GLY A 196 11.54 -12.64 9.57
CA GLY A 196 11.43 -11.33 8.93
C GLY A 196 11.91 -11.29 7.47
N LYS A 197 12.16 -12.44 6.85
CA LYS A 197 12.56 -12.52 5.44
C LYS A 197 11.46 -12.02 4.52
N VAL A 198 11.85 -11.34 3.44
CA VAL A 198 10.93 -10.89 2.40
C VAL A 198 10.48 -12.09 1.59
N THR A 199 9.19 -12.39 1.65
CA THR A 199 8.56 -13.57 1.04
C THR A 199 7.49 -13.14 0.06
N LYS A 200 7.38 -13.86 -1.07
CA LYS A 200 6.34 -13.59 -2.09
C LYS A 200 4.98 -14.07 -1.57
N SER A 201 3.96 -13.23 -1.70
CA SER A 201 2.59 -13.62 -1.32
C SER A 201 2.05 -14.74 -2.22
N LYS A 202 1.31 -15.67 -1.63
CA LYS A 202 0.66 -16.79 -2.33
C LYS A 202 -0.64 -16.38 -3.02
N ASP A 203 -1.25 -15.30 -2.58
CA ASP A 203 -2.50 -14.75 -3.13
C ASP A 203 -2.54 -13.21 -2.99
N ALA A 204 -3.61 -12.60 -3.49
CA ALA A 204 -3.76 -11.14 -3.56
C ALA A 204 -3.99 -10.44 -2.19
N TYR A 205 -4.64 -11.08 -1.20
CA TYR A 205 -5.25 -10.36 -0.07
C TYR A 205 -5.01 -10.98 1.31
N THR A 206 -4.55 -12.22 1.43
CA THR A 206 -4.18 -12.83 2.73
C THR A 206 -3.05 -12.06 3.41
N HIS A 207 -2.08 -11.60 2.62
CA HIS A 207 -1.09 -10.60 3.03
C HIS A 207 -1.30 -9.36 2.18
N PRO A 208 -2.09 -8.37 2.65
CA PRO A 208 -2.40 -7.19 1.84
C PRO A 208 -1.14 -6.37 1.55
N GLN A 209 -1.20 -5.48 0.55
CA GLN A 209 -0.22 -4.41 0.33
C GLN A 209 -0.81 -3.07 0.80
N PRO A 210 -0.66 -2.68 2.09
CA PRO A 210 -1.35 -1.53 2.63
C PRO A 210 -0.40 -0.35 2.92
N HIS A 211 0.71 -0.23 2.17
CA HIS A 211 1.72 0.80 2.37
C HIS A 211 1.69 1.81 1.22
N ALA A 212 1.80 3.11 1.50
CA ALA A 212 1.72 4.14 0.47
C ALA A 212 3.03 4.42 -0.26
N CYS A 213 4.19 4.16 0.35
CA CYS A 213 5.48 4.65 -0.13
C CYS A 213 6.47 3.51 -0.34
N PHE A 214 7.08 3.44 -1.52
CA PHE A 214 8.14 2.49 -1.84
C PHE A 214 9.31 3.21 -2.53
N ILE A 215 10.52 2.87 -2.13
CA ILE A 215 11.74 3.25 -2.85
C ILE A 215 12.25 2.00 -3.55
N GLN A 216 12.60 2.14 -4.83
CA GLN A 216 13.07 1.06 -5.67
C GLN A 216 14.44 1.42 -6.24
N SER A 217 15.31 0.42 -6.35
CA SER A 217 16.55 0.51 -7.12
C SER A 217 16.31 0.07 -8.56
N VAL A 218 17.19 0.55 -9.43
CA VAL A 218 17.32 0.11 -10.81
C VAL A 218 18.81 -0.02 -11.13
N ASP A 219 19.17 -1.10 -11.79
CA ASP A 219 20.51 -1.31 -12.33
C ASP A 219 20.48 -1.04 -13.84
N ASP A 220 21.64 -0.72 -14.39
CA ASP A 220 21.83 -0.38 -15.80
C ASP A 220 21.82 -1.63 -16.70
N ASP A 221 20.66 -2.29 -16.70
CA ASP A 221 20.33 -3.47 -17.45
C ASP A 221 18.92 -3.32 -18.03
N MET A 222 18.69 -3.80 -19.25
CA MET A 222 17.41 -3.64 -19.91
C MET A 222 16.33 -4.58 -19.36
N VAL A 223 16.60 -5.88 -19.22
CA VAL A 223 15.56 -6.93 -19.09
C VAL A 223 15.78 -7.91 -17.94
N ASN A 224 16.97 -7.96 -17.35
CA ASN A 224 17.27 -8.86 -16.25
C ASN A 224 16.64 -8.36 -14.93
N PRO A 225 16.52 -9.23 -13.92
CA PRO A 225 16.05 -8.83 -12.59
C PRO A 225 16.85 -7.63 -12.04
N GLY A 226 16.15 -6.61 -11.55
CA GLY A 226 16.77 -5.36 -11.10
C GLY A 226 16.95 -4.30 -12.21
N GLY A 227 16.82 -4.68 -13.48
CA GLY A 227 16.91 -3.77 -14.63
C GLY A 227 15.67 -2.89 -14.86
N ILE A 228 15.68 -2.16 -15.98
CA ILE A 228 14.69 -1.13 -16.34
C ILE A 228 13.29 -1.73 -16.55
N MET A 229 13.17 -2.79 -17.35
CA MET A 229 11.86 -3.41 -17.64
C MET A 229 11.29 -4.10 -16.39
N ASP A 230 12.16 -4.73 -15.58
CA ASP A 230 11.77 -5.32 -14.31
C ASP A 230 11.29 -4.26 -13.31
N LEU A 231 11.92 -3.07 -13.26
CA LEU A 231 11.43 -1.95 -12.46
C LEU A 231 9.99 -1.61 -12.82
N TRP A 232 9.64 -1.48 -14.10
CA TRP A 232 8.27 -1.14 -14.49
C TRP A 232 7.27 -2.21 -14.10
N VAL A 233 7.65 -3.49 -14.18
CA VAL A 233 6.82 -4.60 -13.68
C VAL A 233 6.62 -4.51 -12.17
N ARG A 234 7.69 -4.24 -11.40
CA ARG A 234 7.61 -4.05 -9.95
C ARG A 234 6.73 -2.86 -9.58
N GLU A 235 6.88 -1.73 -10.27
CA GLU A 235 6.08 -0.53 -10.06
C GLU A 235 4.61 -0.76 -10.42
N ALA A 236 4.31 -1.45 -11.53
CA ALA A 236 2.94 -1.77 -11.90
C ALA A 236 2.22 -2.60 -10.84
N ARG A 237 2.93 -3.56 -10.21
CA ARG A 237 2.39 -4.33 -9.07
C ARG A 237 2.09 -3.42 -7.88
N LEU A 238 2.97 -2.48 -7.56
CA LEU A 238 2.77 -1.53 -6.46
C LEU A 238 1.59 -0.58 -6.75
N PHE A 239 1.52 -0.04 -7.97
CA PHE A 239 0.44 0.83 -8.42
C PHE A 239 -0.91 0.13 -8.36
N LYS A 240 -1.00 -1.13 -8.78
CA LYS A 240 -2.24 -1.93 -8.73
C LYS A 240 -2.93 -1.85 -7.37
N TYR A 241 -2.17 -1.80 -6.28
CA TYR A 241 -2.70 -1.78 -4.91
C TYR A 241 -2.74 -0.39 -4.25
N GLY A 242 -2.45 0.69 -4.98
CA GLY A 242 -2.64 2.05 -4.44
C GLY A 242 -1.36 2.76 -3.99
N SER A 243 -0.18 2.18 -4.21
CA SER A 243 1.07 2.71 -3.68
C SER A 243 1.80 3.62 -4.67
N GLY A 244 2.58 4.57 -4.16
CA GLY A 244 3.53 5.35 -4.93
C GLY A 244 4.93 4.74 -4.88
N THR A 245 5.72 5.04 -5.90
CA THR A 245 7.10 4.54 -6.07
C THR A 245 8.06 5.68 -6.32
N GLY A 246 9.28 5.56 -5.81
CA GLY A 246 10.38 6.47 -6.08
C GLY A 246 11.65 5.73 -6.47
N THR A 247 12.36 6.24 -7.47
CA THR A 247 13.62 5.64 -7.94
C THR A 247 14.61 6.73 -8.29
N ASN A 248 15.87 6.54 -7.86
CA ASN A 248 17.01 7.28 -8.39
C ASN A 248 17.56 6.54 -9.61
N PHE A 249 17.57 7.22 -10.75
CA PHE A 249 17.95 6.67 -12.06
C PHE A 249 19.40 6.95 -12.44
N SER A 250 20.19 7.55 -11.57
CA SER A 250 21.58 7.98 -11.88
C SER A 250 22.54 6.84 -12.21
N LYS A 251 22.13 5.59 -11.99
CA LYS A 251 22.89 4.42 -12.43
C LYS A 251 22.73 4.12 -13.91
N ILE A 252 21.63 4.54 -14.53
CA ILE A 252 21.33 4.27 -15.94
C ILE A 252 22.26 5.11 -16.79
N ARG A 253 22.87 4.53 -17.83
CA ARG A 253 23.76 5.28 -18.70
C ARG A 253 23.00 6.31 -19.54
N GLY A 254 23.63 7.45 -19.78
CA GLY A 254 23.13 8.55 -20.59
C GLY A 254 23.10 8.27 -22.09
N ASN A 255 22.56 9.21 -22.85
CA ASN A 255 22.45 9.11 -24.29
C ASN A 255 23.84 9.09 -24.96
N GLY A 256 24.06 8.19 -25.93
CA GLY A 256 25.34 8.08 -26.64
C GLY A 256 26.41 7.21 -25.95
N GLU A 257 26.19 6.79 -24.70
CA GLU A 257 27.15 5.92 -24.01
C GLU A 257 27.19 4.50 -24.60
N PRO A 258 28.36 3.83 -24.62
CA PRO A 258 28.54 2.57 -25.33
C PRO A 258 27.73 1.41 -24.74
N LEU A 259 27.30 0.49 -25.60
CA LEU A 259 26.66 -0.77 -25.22
C LEU A 259 27.62 -1.96 -25.39
N SER A 260 27.47 -2.99 -24.55
CA SER A 260 28.33 -4.19 -24.58
C SER A 260 28.21 -4.98 -25.89
N GLY A 261 27.04 -4.98 -26.51
CA GLY A 261 26.79 -5.61 -27.81
C GLY A 261 27.19 -4.76 -29.03
N GLY A 262 27.81 -3.59 -28.81
CA GLY A 262 28.04 -2.58 -29.84
C GLY A 262 26.86 -1.60 -29.98
N GLY A 263 27.14 -0.42 -30.54
CA GLY A 263 26.18 0.68 -30.63
C GLY A 263 26.18 1.61 -29.41
N MET A 264 25.16 2.46 -29.34
CA MET A 264 25.04 3.53 -28.35
C MET A 264 23.70 3.46 -27.62
N SER A 265 23.69 3.86 -26.36
CA SER A 265 22.51 4.02 -25.53
C SER A 265 21.58 5.10 -26.08
N SER A 266 20.27 4.88 -25.92
CA SER A 266 19.23 5.89 -26.20
C SER A 266 19.03 6.89 -25.04
N GLY A 267 19.78 6.72 -23.95
CA GLY A 267 19.75 7.56 -22.75
C GLY A 267 18.56 7.31 -21.83
N LEU A 268 18.63 7.88 -20.63
CA LEU A 268 17.62 7.75 -19.59
C LEU A 268 16.25 8.29 -20.04
N MET A 269 16.26 9.42 -20.76
CA MET A 269 15.04 10.13 -21.14
C MET A 269 14.13 9.30 -22.06
N SER A 270 14.67 8.37 -22.85
CA SER A 270 13.87 7.47 -23.69
C SER A 270 13.05 6.50 -22.82
N PHE A 271 13.67 5.93 -21.79
CA PHE A 271 13.05 5.00 -20.85
C PHE A 271 12.04 5.69 -19.92
N LEU A 272 12.32 6.92 -19.49
CA LEU A 272 11.37 7.68 -18.67
C LEU A 272 10.06 7.97 -19.41
N LYS A 273 10.07 8.15 -20.73
CA LYS A 273 8.84 8.26 -21.55
C LYS A 273 8.00 6.99 -21.49
N ILE A 274 8.63 5.82 -21.47
CA ILE A 274 7.92 4.54 -21.36
C ILE A 274 7.32 4.41 -19.95
N GLY A 275 8.09 4.74 -18.92
CA GLY A 275 7.62 4.75 -17.53
C GLY A 275 6.44 5.68 -17.30
N ASP A 276 6.46 6.88 -17.90
CA ASP A 276 5.37 7.86 -17.85
C ASP A 276 4.08 7.31 -18.49
N ARG A 277 4.18 6.75 -19.70
CA ARG A 277 3.04 6.13 -20.39
C ARG A 277 2.50 4.92 -19.65
N ALA A 278 3.37 4.07 -19.10
CA ALA A 278 2.97 2.92 -18.31
C ALA A 278 2.23 3.35 -17.03
N ALA A 279 2.74 4.34 -16.31
CA ALA A 279 2.08 4.88 -15.12
C ALA A 279 0.72 5.52 -15.46
N GLY A 280 0.63 6.27 -16.56
CA GLY A 280 -0.62 6.90 -17.02
C GLY A 280 -1.73 5.90 -17.36
N ALA A 281 -1.37 4.70 -17.84
CA ALA A 281 -2.33 3.65 -18.16
C ALA A 281 -2.88 2.91 -16.93
N ILE A 282 -2.19 2.98 -15.78
CA ILE A 282 -2.55 2.19 -14.60
C ILE A 282 -3.45 3.01 -13.66
N LYS A 283 -4.67 2.50 -13.43
CA LYS A 283 -5.56 2.95 -12.37
C LYS A 283 -5.20 2.24 -11.06
N SER A 284 -4.77 3.02 -10.08
CA SER A 284 -4.16 2.57 -8.84
C SER A 284 -5.21 2.16 -7.80
N GLY A 285 -4.97 1.04 -7.10
CA GLY A 285 -5.87 0.50 -6.07
C GLY A 285 -7.16 -0.10 -6.61
N GLY A 286 -7.27 -0.37 -7.92
CA GLY A 286 -8.53 -0.80 -8.56
C GLY A 286 -9.64 0.25 -8.50
N THR A 287 -9.30 1.51 -8.23
CA THR A 287 -10.23 2.64 -8.14
C THR A 287 -9.79 3.76 -9.10
N THR A 288 -10.39 4.94 -9.00
CA THR A 288 -10.10 6.11 -9.85
C THR A 288 -8.79 6.84 -9.51
N ARG A 289 -7.91 6.29 -8.67
CA ARG A 289 -6.62 6.91 -8.32
C ARG A 289 -5.59 6.71 -9.45
N ARG A 290 -4.76 7.71 -9.74
CA ARG A 290 -3.65 7.58 -10.69
C ARG A 290 -2.40 7.00 -10.03
N ALA A 291 -1.55 6.34 -10.80
CA ALA A 291 -0.20 5.99 -10.35
C ALA A 291 0.60 7.24 -9.99
N ALA A 292 1.51 7.13 -9.02
CA ALA A 292 2.35 8.23 -8.56
C ALA A 292 3.82 7.80 -8.53
N LYS A 293 4.66 8.52 -9.28
CA LYS A 293 6.09 8.20 -9.44
C LYS A 293 6.97 9.40 -9.10
N MET A 294 7.98 9.16 -8.28
CA MET A 294 9.10 10.06 -8.07
C MET A 294 10.29 9.58 -8.90
N VAL A 295 10.87 10.48 -9.69
CA VAL A 295 12.06 10.23 -10.50
C VAL A 295 13.15 11.15 -9.99
N CYS A 296 14.27 10.59 -9.54
CA CYS A 296 15.44 11.35 -9.11
C CYS A 296 16.61 11.12 -10.06
N LEU A 297 17.41 12.16 -10.26
CA LEU A 297 18.63 12.13 -11.04
C LEU A 297 19.69 13.00 -10.34
N ASN A 298 20.92 12.52 -10.28
CA ASN A 298 22.04 13.27 -9.72
C ASN A 298 22.49 14.35 -10.72
N LEU A 299 23.04 15.45 -10.18
CA LEU A 299 23.40 16.64 -10.97
C LEU A 299 24.52 16.38 -11.99
N ASP A 300 25.34 15.35 -11.77
CA ASP A 300 26.47 14.96 -12.61
C ASP A 300 26.10 13.96 -13.70
N HIS A 301 24.83 13.56 -13.81
CA HIS A 301 24.38 12.63 -14.82
C HIS A 301 24.44 13.24 -16.24
N PRO A 302 24.88 12.51 -17.28
CA PRO A 302 25.01 13.06 -18.63
C PRO A 302 23.72 13.65 -19.22
N ASP A 303 22.57 13.07 -18.89
CA ASP A 303 21.26 13.54 -19.35
C ASP A 303 20.60 14.61 -18.44
N ILE A 304 21.34 15.21 -17.48
CA ILE A 304 20.76 16.10 -16.46
C ILE A 304 20.04 17.33 -17.03
N GLU A 305 20.61 18.00 -18.03
CA GLU A 305 20.00 19.19 -18.62
C GLU A 305 18.66 18.85 -19.30
N GLN A 306 18.63 17.73 -20.05
CA GLN A 306 17.39 17.24 -20.66
C GLN A 306 16.35 16.85 -19.60
N PHE A 307 16.78 16.28 -18.48
CA PHE A 307 15.91 15.92 -17.37
C PHE A 307 15.26 17.15 -16.72
N ILE A 308 16.04 18.21 -16.48
CA ILE A 308 15.57 19.48 -15.92
C ILE A 308 14.53 20.13 -16.84
N ASP A 309 14.81 20.19 -18.15
CA ASP A 309 13.94 20.84 -19.12
C ASP A 309 12.73 19.99 -19.55
N TRP A 310 12.68 18.71 -19.15
CA TRP A 310 11.72 17.75 -19.68
C TRP A 310 10.27 18.20 -19.52
N LYS A 311 9.85 18.52 -18.29
CA LYS A 311 8.45 18.87 -18.00
C LYS A 311 8.04 20.19 -18.64
N ALA A 312 8.91 21.20 -18.59
CA ALA A 312 8.65 22.49 -19.22
C ALA A 312 8.47 22.34 -20.75
N ASN A 313 9.23 21.43 -21.37
CA ASN A 313 9.08 21.16 -22.80
C ASN A 313 7.81 20.37 -23.13
N GLU A 314 7.32 19.48 -22.25
CA GLU A 314 6.01 18.85 -22.44
C GLU A 314 4.86 19.87 -22.28
N GLU A 315 4.95 20.83 -21.36
CA GLU A 315 3.96 21.90 -21.19
C GLU A 315 3.86 22.79 -22.44
N LYS A 316 4.99 23.13 -23.07
CA LYS A 316 4.99 23.86 -24.35
C LYS A 316 4.24 23.10 -25.45
N LYS A 317 4.36 21.77 -25.49
CA LYS A 317 3.60 20.94 -26.46
C LYS A 317 2.11 20.96 -26.16
N VAL A 318 1.73 20.85 -24.88
CA VAL A 318 0.32 20.93 -24.46
C VAL A 318 -0.28 22.28 -24.83
N ALA A 319 0.43 23.39 -24.58
CA ALA A 319 -0.02 24.72 -24.98
C ALA A 319 -0.21 24.84 -26.50
N ALA A 320 0.77 24.38 -27.29
CA ALA A 320 0.64 24.38 -28.75
C ALA A 320 -0.52 23.52 -29.26
N MET A 321 -0.79 22.37 -28.61
CA MET A 321 -1.96 21.55 -28.93
C MET A 321 -3.27 22.26 -28.57
N ALA A 322 -3.33 22.92 -27.41
CA ALA A 322 -4.49 23.71 -26.99
C ALA A 322 -4.80 24.84 -27.97
N ASP A 323 -3.79 25.57 -28.43
CA ASP A 323 -3.91 26.64 -29.42
C ASP A 323 -4.46 26.13 -30.77
N CYS A 324 -4.16 24.88 -31.11
CA CYS A 324 -4.71 24.18 -32.28
C CYS A 324 -6.10 23.57 -32.04
N GLY A 325 -6.72 23.80 -30.88
CA GLY A 325 -8.07 23.33 -30.54
C GLY A 325 -8.15 21.90 -30.02
N TYR A 326 -7.03 21.28 -29.64
CA TYR A 326 -7.07 19.98 -28.96
C TYR A 326 -7.51 20.15 -27.51
N SER A 327 -8.27 19.18 -27.00
CA SER A 327 -8.68 19.15 -25.59
C SER A 327 -7.45 19.13 -24.68
N THR A 328 -7.49 19.98 -23.64
CA THR A 328 -6.52 19.99 -22.56
C THR A 328 -6.97 19.16 -21.35
N ASP A 329 -8.09 18.43 -21.48
CA ASP A 329 -8.53 17.56 -20.40
C ASP A 329 -7.53 16.41 -20.21
N PHE A 330 -7.21 16.13 -18.95
CA PHE A 330 -6.27 15.10 -18.53
C PHE A 330 -6.97 13.78 -18.17
N ASN A 331 -8.27 13.67 -18.46
CA ASN A 331 -9.14 12.54 -18.13
C ASN A 331 -9.58 11.76 -19.36
#